data_AF-A0A168NGK5-F1
#
_entry.id   AF-A0A168NGK5-F1
#
_cell.length_a   1.000
_cell.length_b   1.000
_cell.length_c   1.000
_cell.angle_alpha   90.00
_cell.angle_beta   90.00
_cell.angle_gamma   90.00
#
_symmetry.space_group_name_H-M   'P 1'
#
loop_
_entity.id
_entity.type
_entity.pdbx_description
1 polymer ?
#
loop_
_entity_poly.entity_id
_entity_poly.type
_entity_poly.pdbx_seq_one_letter_code
_entity_poly.pdbx_strand_id
1 'polypeptide(L)'
;NPWQQYFADTEIRKVIRQDVERTFPDVDFFRENDVQQRLTDILFIYCKLNRDVSYRQGMHELLAPFYWILATESLDASQTDQHHVLDSAFVEHDAYILFDKLMTFGKSWYEFNEEVPNRKPASSNAKVNGI
;
A
#
# COMPACT_ATOMS: atom_id res chain seq x y z
N ASN A 1 7.13 -25.40 -0.10
CA ASN A 1 7.78 -25.57 -1.43
C ASN A 1 8.39 -24.24 -1.81
N PRO A 2 9.74 -24.12 -1.89
CA PRO A 2 10.43 -22.87 -2.19
C PRO A 2 9.96 -22.20 -3.49
N TRP A 3 9.65 -23.00 -4.51
CA TRP A 3 9.20 -22.50 -5.82
C TRP A 3 7.83 -21.82 -5.74
N GLN A 4 6.88 -22.40 -4.99
CA GLN A 4 5.57 -21.80 -4.81
C GLN A 4 5.66 -20.43 -4.14
N GLN A 5 6.56 -20.27 -3.16
CA GLN A 5 6.79 -18.99 -2.49
C GLN A 5 7.46 -17.98 -3.43
N TYR A 6 8.44 -18.40 -4.22
CA TYR A 6 9.09 -17.54 -5.21
C TYR A 6 8.08 -16.98 -6.22
N PHE A 7 7.20 -17.83 -6.77
CA PHE A 7 6.16 -17.37 -7.71
C PHE A 7 5.17 -16.44 -7.03
N ALA A 8 4.70 -16.76 -5.82
CA ALA A 8 3.80 -15.88 -5.08
C ALA A 8 4.44 -14.50 -4.79
N ASP A 9 5.70 -14.47 -4.38
CA ASP A 9 6.43 -13.22 -4.10
C ASP A 9 6.62 -12.39 -5.37
N THR A 10 6.91 -13.04 -6.50
CA THR A 10 7.06 -12.38 -7.81
C THR A 10 5.74 -11.75 -8.26
N GLU A 11 4.62 -12.47 -8.11
CA GLU A 11 3.30 -11.95 -8.47
C GLU A 11 2.88 -10.78 -7.58
N ILE A 12 3.11 -10.87 -6.26
CA ILE A 12 2.81 -9.76 -5.34
C ILE A 12 3.61 -8.50 -5.71
N ARG A 13 4.92 -8.64 -5.94
CA ARG A 13 5.78 -7.51 -6.36
C ARG A 13 5.29 -6.89 -7.66
N LYS A 14 4.88 -7.70 -8.63
CA LYS A 14 4.37 -7.24 -9.92
C LYS A 14 3.07 -6.45 -9.77
N VAL A 15 2.13 -6.94 -8.96
CA VAL A 15 0.86 -6.24 -8.70
C VAL A 15 1.11 -4.91 -8.00
N ILE A 16 1.97 -4.89 -6.97
CA ILE A 16 2.37 -3.65 -6.29
C ILE A 16 2.98 -2.66 -7.29
N ARG A 17 3.91 -3.12 -8.12
CA ARG A 17 4.62 -2.25 -9.07
C ARG A 17 3.65 -1.59 -10.08
N GLN A 18 2.68 -2.35 -10.58
CA GLN A 18 1.66 -1.82 -11.51
C GLN A 18 0.78 -0.74 -10.89
N ASP A 19 0.51 -0.83 -9.60
CA ASP A 19 -0.25 0.18 -8.85
C ASP A 19 0.61 1.42 -8.58
N VAL A 20 1.85 1.22 -8.12
CA VAL A 20 2.83 2.29 -7.88
C VAL A 20 3.06 3.12 -9.15
N GLU A 21 3.20 2.48 -10.31
CA GLU A 21 3.36 3.18 -11.61
C GLU A 21 2.17 4.10 -11.96
N ARG A 22 0.97 3.86 -11.40
CA ARG A 22 -0.23 4.67 -11.65
C ARG A 22 -0.54 5.65 -10.53
N THR A 23 0.25 5.65 -9.45
CA THR A 23 0.04 6.47 -8.26
C THR A 23 0.37 7.94 -8.54
N PHE A 24 -0.59 8.85 -8.29
CA PHE A 24 -0.46 10.30 -8.46
C PHE A 24 0.28 10.68 -9.77
N PRO A 25 -0.29 10.37 -10.95
CA PRO A 25 0.40 10.47 -12.23
C PRO A 25 0.81 11.90 -12.61
N ASP A 26 0.13 12.91 -12.05
CA ASP A 26 0.38 14.33 -12.31
C ASP A 26 1.53 14.92 -11.45
N VAL A 27 2.16 14.10 -10.60
CA VAL A 27 3.24 14.51 -9.71
C VAL A 27 4.54 13.81 -10.12
N ASP A 28 5.47 14.60 -10.67
CA ASP A 28 6.73 14.11 -11.25
C ASP A 28 7.57 13.24 -10.30
N PHE A 29 7.55 13.57 -9.01
CA PHE A 29 8.24 12.79 -7.96
C PHE A 29 7.88 11.29 -8.02
N PHE A 30 6.61 10.93 -8.26
CA PHE A 30 6.18 9.52 -8.34
C PHE A 30 6.49 8.85 -9.68
N ARG A 31 7.05 9.58 -10.64
CA ARG A 31 7.53 9.04 -11.93
C ARG A 31 8.97 8.57 -11.84
N GLU A 32 9.71 8.97 -10.80
CA GLU A 32 11.11 8.59 -10.61
C GLU A 32 11.24 7.09 -10.30
N ASN A 33 12.15 6.42 -11.01
CA ASN A 33 12.33 4.97 -10.86
C ASN A 33 12.76 4.57 -9.43
N ASP A 34 13.59 5.39 -8.76
CA ASP A 34 13.99 5.12 -7.38
C ASP A 34 12.79 5.22 -6.43
N VAL A 35 11.99 6.29 -6.52
CA VAL A 35 10.76 6.46 -5.73
C VAL A 35 9.80 5.27 -5.93
N GLN A 36 9.55 4.87 -7.18
CA GLN A 36 8.69 3.72 -7.47
C GLN A 36 9.24 2.41 -6.90
N GLN A 37 10.56 2.22 -6.95
CA GLN A 37 11.22 1.05 -6.39
C GLN A 37 11.05 1.02 -4.86
N ARG A 38 11.29 2.14 -4.19
CA ARG A 38 11.18 2.29 -2.72
C ARG A 38 9.76 2.04 -2.23
N LEU A 39 8.75 2.63 -2.89
CA LEU A 39 7.35 2.36 -2.58
C LEU A 39 7.01 0.87 -2.76
N THR A 40 7.51 0.26 -3.83
CA THR A 40 7.30 -1.17 -4.09
C THR A 40 7.91 -2.05 -3.00
N ASP A 41 9.13 -1.73 -2.57
CA ASP A 41 9.85 -2.50 -1.56
C ASP A 41 9.21 -2.38 -0.17
N ILE A 42 8.81 -1.17 0.25
CA ILE A 42 8.09 -0.94 1.52
C ILE A 42 6.79 -1.77 1.55
N LEU A 43 5.95 -1.65 0.51
CA LEU A 43 4.68 -2.38 0.43
C LEU A 43 4.89 -3.89 0.40
N PHE A 44 5.91 -4.36 -0.32
CA PHE A 44 6.24 -5.77 -0.38
C PHE A 44 6.68 -6.29 1.00
N ILE A 45 7.60 -5.57 1.67
CA ILE A 45 8.08 -5.93 3.01
C ILE A 45 6.93 -5.97 4.00
N TYR A 46 6.02 -4.99 3.95
CA TYR A 46 4.82 -4.98 4.80
C TYR A 46 3.99 -6.26 4.63
N CYS A 47 3.73 -6.68 3.39
CA CYS A 47 2.99 -7.91 3.11
C CYS A 47 3.73 -9.19 3.55
N LYS A 48 5.08 -9.19 3.48
CA LYS A 48 5.88 -10.32 3.96
C LYS A 48 5.84 -10.46 5.48
N LEU A 49 5.79 -9.35 6.21
CA LEU A 49 5.75 -9.30 7.66
C LEU A 49 4.32 -9.52 8.21
N ASN A 50 3.29 -9.07 7.50
CA ASN A 50 1.89 -9.21 7.86
C ASN A 50 1.20 -10.26 6.96
N ARG A 51 1.52 -11.55 7.15
CA ARG A 51 1.02 -12.62 6.27
C ARG A 51 -0.50 -12.82 6.28
N ASP A 52 -1.18 -12.25 7.28
CA ASP A 52 -2.64 -12.20 7.37
C ASP A 52 -3.25 -11.12 6.47
N VAL A 53 -2.43 -10.21 5.93
CA VAL A 53 -2.81 -9.16 4.99
C VAL A 53 -2.07 -9.37 3.67
N SER A 54 -2.79 -9.81 2.64
CA SER A 54 -2.28 -9.73 1.28
C SER A 54 -2.30 -8.28 0.79
N TYR A 55 -1.37 -7.90 -0.09
CA TYR A 55 -1.43 -6.61 -0.77
C TYR A 55 -2.81 -6.37 -1.38
N ARG A 56 -3.33 -5.14 -1.22
CA ARG A 56 -4.57 -4.69 -1.84
C ARG A 56 -4.38 -3.34 -2.50
N GLN A 57 -5.06 -3.18 -3.63
CA GLN A 57 -5.13 -1.91 -4.32
C GLN A 57 -5.62 -0.81 -3.37
N GLY A 58 -4.94 0.34 -3.41
CA GLY A 58 -5.16 1.48 -2.52
C GLY A 58 -4.10 1.61 -1.41
N MET A 59 -3.42 0.51 -1.02
CA MET A 59 -2.33 0.60 -0.03
C MET A 59 -1.19 1.53 -0.48
N HIS A 60 -0.92 1.59 -1.79
CA HIS A 60 0.05 2.51 -2.37
C HIS A 60 -0.34 3.98 -2.20
N GLU A 61 -1.63 4.32 -2.26
CA GLU A 61 -2.14 5.68 -2.07
C GLU A 61 -2.03 6.12 -0.61
N LEU A 62 -2.05 5.18 0.33
CA LEU A 62 -1.80 5.44 1.75
C LEU A 62 -0.31 5.69 2.03
N LEU A 63 0.58 4.91 1.41
CA LEU A 63 2.02 5.04 1.63
C LEU A 63 2.61 6.29 0.94
N ALA A 64 2.17 6.58 -0.28
CA ALA A 64 2.79 7.58 -1.15
C ALA A 64 2.89 8.99 -0.51
N PRO A 65 1.86 9.53 0.19
CA PRO A 65 1.98 10.82 0.86
C PRO A 65 3.04 10.85 1.96
N PHE A 66 3.16 9.79 2.77
CA PHE A 66 4.20 9.72 3.80
C PHE A 66 5.58 9.71 3.18
N TYR A 67 5.78 8.87 2.16
CA TYR A 67 7.08 8.78 1.49
C TYR A 67 7.48 10.11 0.85
N TRP A 68 6.53 10.81 0.21
CA TRP A 68 6.80 12.10 -0.41
C TRP A 68 7.20 13.17 0.60
N ILE A 69 6.47 13.28 1.71
CA ILE A 69 6.80 14.25 2.78
C ILE A 69 8.18 13.94 3.37
N LEU A 70 8.46 12.67 3.67
CA LEU A 70 9.75 12.27 4.25
C LEU A 70 10.91 12.53 3.28
N ALA A 71 10.74 12.23 2.00
CA ALA A 71 11.80 12.43 1.00
C ALA A 71 12.06 13.92 0.69
N THR A 72 11.06 14.79 0.85
CA THR A 72 11.18 16.22 0.58
C THR A 72 11.68 17.02 1.78
N GLU A 73 11.29 16.61 2.99
CA GLU A 73 11.63 17.30 4.23
C GLU A 73 12.81 16.66 5.00
N SER A 74 13.40 15.58 4.47
CA SER A 74 14.57 14.96 5.09
C SER A 74 15.77 15.90 5.10
N LEU A 75 16.47 15.93 6.23
CA LEU A 75 17.67 16.70 6.43
C LEU A 75 18.90 15.81 6.21
N ASP A 76 19.89 16.32 5.48
CA ASP A 76 21.19 15.65 5.44
C ASP A 76 21.86 15.78 6.80
N ALA A 77 22.38 14.66 7.32
CA ALA A 77 23.09 14.60 8.59
C ALA A 77 24.30 15.56 8.68
N SER A 78 24.80 16.08 7.56
CA SER A 78 25.86 17.08 7.50
C SER A 78 25.39 18.51 7.80
N GLN A 79 24.08 18.77 7.80
CA GLN A 79 23.50 20.12 7.90
C GLN A 79 23.00 20.47 9.31
N THR A 80 22.90 19.51 10.23
CA THR A 80 22.35 19.75 11.59
C THR A 80 23.07 18.97 12.69
N ASP A 81 23.63 19.70 13.67
CA ASP A 81 24.28 19.18 14.90
C ASP A 81 23.31 18.62 15.95
N GLN A 82 22.00 18.53 15.65
CA GLN A 82 20.96 18.11 16.59
C GLN A 82 20.16 16.93 16.06
N HIS A 83 20.13 15.87 16.88
CA HIS A 83 19.26 14.68 16.86
C HIS A 83 18.54 14.35 15.53
N HIS A 84 19.03 13.27 14.89
CA HIS A 84 18.57 12.54 13.70
C HIS A 84 17.06 12.26 13.60
N VAL A 85 16.25 13.30 13.50
CA VAL A 85 14.82 13.21 13.15
C VAL A 85 14.74 13.61 11.67
N LEU A 86 14.26 12.71 10.82
CA LEU A 86 14.20 12.86 9.36
C LEU A 86 15.56 12.84 8.64
N ASP A 87 16.45 11.94 9.02
CA ASP A 87 17.71 11.72 8.29
C ASP A 87 17.42 11.14 6.89
N SER A 88 17.98 11.76 5.85
CA SER A 88 17.79 11.35 4.45
C SER A 88 18.19 9.90 4.19
N ALA A 89 19.10 9.33 4.99
CA ALA A 89 19.48 7.92 4.92
C ALA A 89 18.39 6.94 5.39
N PHE A 90 17.38 7.41 6.13
CA PHE A 90 16.37 6.57 6.79
C PHE A 90 14.95 6.78 6.26
N VAL A 91 14.76 7.54 5.18
CA VAL A 91 13.43 7.85 4.59
C VAL A 91 12.58 6.59 4.35
N GLU A 92 13.16 5.53 3.77
CA GLU A 92 12.43 4.28 3.48
C GLU A 92 11.96 3.58 4.77
N HIS A 93 12.80 3.59 5.80
CA HIS A 93 12.52 2.99 7.09
C HIS A 93 11.43 3.77 7.84
N ASP A 94 11.54 5.09 7.88
CA ASP A 94 10.57 5.96 8.54
C ASP A 94 9.21 5.88 7.85
N ALA A 95 9.20 5.82 6.51
CA ALA A 95 7.98 5.61 5.73
C ALA A 95 7.33 4.27 6.05
N TYR A 96 8.11 3.18 6.17
CA TYR A 96 7.61 1.88 6.60
C TYR A 96 6.96 1.96 7.99
N ILE A 97 7.62 2.59 8.97
CA ILE A 97 7.08 2.69 10.34
C ILE A 97 5.77 3.47 10.35
N LEU A 98 5.71 4.63 9.68
CA LEU A 98 4.49 5.43 9.62
C LEU A 98 3.35 4.66 8.95
N PHE A 99 3.65 3.96 7.85
CA PHE A 99 2.69 3.12 7.16
C PHE A 99 2.21 1.95 8.02
N ASP A 100 3.11 1.24 8.68
CA ASP A 100 2.78 0.13 9.59
C ASP A 100 1.87 0.62 10.73
N LYS A 101 2.19 1.78 11.33
CA LYS A 101 1.35 2.42 12.34
C LYS A 101 -0.02 2.79 11.81
N LEU A 102 -0.12 3.39 10.61
CA LEU A 102 -1.41 3.68 9.98
C LEU A 102 -2.22 2.39 9.80
N MET A 103 -1.56 1.34 9.32
CA MET A 103 -2.20 0.07 9.05
C MET A 103 -2.67 -0.64 10.32
N THR A 104 -2.15 -0.35 11.52
CA THR A 104 -2.75 -0.87 12.76
C THR A 104 -4.22 -0.46 12.93
N PHE A 105 -4.63 0.67 12.36
CA PHE A 105 -6.02 1.14 12.34
C PHE A 105 -6.75 0.68 11.07
N GLY A 106 -6.06 0.71 9.93
CA GLY A 106 -6.64 0.37 8.63
C GLY A 106 -6.79 -1.13 8.35
N LYS A 107 -6.13 -2.00 9.12
CA LYS A 107 -5.97 -3.44 8.83
C LYS A 107 -7.29 -4.14 8.49
N SER A 108 -8.33 -3.88 9.28
CA SER A 108 -9.65 -4.49 9.12
C SER A 108 -10.31 -4.22 7.75
N TRP A 109 -9.97 -3.11 7.08
CA TRP A 109 -10.46 -2.81 5.74
C TRP A 109 -9.74 -3.62 4.64
N TYR A 110 -8.58 -4.16 4.96
CA TYR A 110 -7.72 -4.90 4.06
C TYR A 110 -7.67 -6.41 4.35
N GLU A 111 -8.28 -6.86 5.46
CA GLU A 111 -8.50 -8.28 5.78
C GLU A 111 -9.47 -8.95 4.78
N PHE A 112 -9.37 -10.28 4.62
CA PHE A 112 -10.24 -11.08 3.76
C PHE A 112 -11.72 -10.97 4.18
N ASN A 113 -12.46 -10.07 3.53
CA ASN A 113 -13.92 -10.06 3.61
C ASN A 113 -14.46 -10.94 2.48
N GLU A 114 -14.83 -12.19 2.79
CA GLU A 114 -15.69 -12.99 1.89
C GLU A 114 -17.10 -12.38 1.77
N GLU A 115 -17.44 -11.36 2.57
CA GLU A 115 -18.71 -10.68 2.55
C GLU A 115 -18.78 -9.56 1.51
N VAL A 116 -18.78 -9.95 0.22
CA VAL A 116 -19.70 -9.28 -0.70
C VAL A 116 -20.89 -10.23 -0.85
N PRO A 117 -21.97 -10.05 -0.07
CA PRO A 117 -23.20 -10.78 -0.34
C PRO A 117 -23.60 -10.42 -1.77
N ASN A 118 -23.56 -11.43 -2.64
CA ASN A 118 -24.13 -11.39 -3.97
C ASN A 118 -25.52 -10.74 -3.85
N ARG A 119 -25.65 -9.46 -4.23
CA ARG A 119 -26.95 -8.80 -4.34
C ARG A 119 -27.67 -9.51 -5.47
N LYS A 120 -28.36 -10.60 -5.14
CA LYS A 120 -29.35 -11.18 -6.02
C LYS A 120 -30.32 -10.04 -6.35
N PRO A 121 -30.54 -9.70 -7.64
CA PRO A 121 -31.56 -8.73 -7.97
C PRO A 121 -32.88 -9.24 -7.40
N ALA A 122 -33.57 -8.37 -6.66
CA ALA A 122 -34.86 -8.69 -6.07
C ALA A 122 -35.81 -9.14 -7.20
N SER A 123 -36.17 -10.41 -7.20
CA SER A 123 -37.20 -10.93 -8.08
C SER A 123 -38.52 -10.29 -7.69
N SER A 124 -38.98 -9.34 -8.50
CA SER A 124 -40.30 -8.71 -8.36
C SER A 124 -41.38 -9.69 -8.81
N ASN A 125 -41.76 -10.62 -7.92
CA ASN A 125 -43.01 -11.36 -8.07
C ASN A 125 -44.17 -10.47 -7.60
N ALA A 126 -44.61 -9.56 -8.48
CA ALA A 126 -45.92 -8.92 -8.34
C ALA A 126 -47.01 -9.96 -8.64
N LYS A 127 -47.51 -10.62 -7.59
CA LYS A 127 -48.82 -11.27 -7.64
C LYS A 127 -49.89 -10.19 -7.72
N VAL A 128 -50.39 -9.92 -8.93
CA VAL A 128 -51.66 -9.23 -9.12
C VAL A 128 -52.76 -10.24 -8.76
N ASN A 129 -53.23 -10.18 -7.50
CA ASN A 129 -54.47 -10.82 -7.11
C ASN A 129 -55.59 -9.79 -7.32
N GLY A 130 -56.55 -10.13 -8.18
CA GLY A 130 -57.75 -9.35 -8.38
C GLY A 130 -58.70 -9.40 -7.19
N ILE A 131 -59.47 -8.33 -7.05
CA ILE A 131 -60.93 -8.30 -6.81
C ILE A 131 -61.44 -7.06 -7.55
#